data_AF-A0A844ZA36-F1
#
_entry.id   AF-A0A844ZA36-F1
#
_cell.length_a   1.000
_cell.length_b   1.000
_cell.length_c   1.000
_cell.angle_alpha   90.00
_cell.angle_beta   90.00
_cell.angle_gamma   90.00
#
_symmetry.space_group_name_H-M   'P 1'
#
loop_
_entity.id
_entity.type
_entity.pdbx_description
1 polymer ?
#
loop_
_entity_poly.entity_id
_entity_poly.type
_entity_poly.pdbx_seq_one_letter_code
_entity_poly.pdbx_strand_id
1 'polypeptide(L)' 'MKFRTLAAATAAVSLAAAPAVAQFERSTAPVEDESELAGGSSVVIGILAAAAVIGGIIILADGDDDDLPVSVG' A
#
# COMPACT_ATOMS: atom_id res chain seq x y z
N MET A 1 -14.45 -9.78 15.98
CA MET A 1 -13.21 -9.73 15.18
C MET A 1 -13.46 -9.99 13.69
N LYS A 2 -14.15 -11.07 13.29
CA LYS A 2 -14.34 -11.48 11.88
C LYS A 2 -14.97 -10.45 10.92
N PHE A 3 -15.99 -9.70 11.37
CA PHE A 3 -16.65 -8.68 10.53
C PHE A 3 -15.79 -7.45 10.26
N ARG A 4 -14.95 -7.06 11.24
CA ARG A 4 -14.03 -5.93 11.10
C ARG A 4 -12.90 -6.25 10.12
N THR A 5 -12.40 -7.49 10.15
CA THR A 5 -11.42 -7.99 9.19
C THR A 5 -12.00 -8.06 7.77
N LEU A 6 -13.26 -8.49 7.64
CA LEU A 6 -13.94 -8.52 6.34
C LEU A 6 -14.14 -7.11 5.77
N ALA A 7 -14.60 -6.15 6.59
CA ALA A 7 -14.77 -4.76 6.16
C ALA A 7 -13.45 -4.11 5.74
N ALA A 8 -12.36 -4.35 6.48
CA ALA A 8 -11.04 -3.86 6.14
C ALA A 8 -10.51 -4.49 4.83
N ALA A 9 -10.73 -5.79 4.61
CA ALA A 9 -10.32 -6.46 3.39
C ALA A 9 -11.05 -5.90 2.15
N THR A 10 -12.36 -5.67 2.25
CA THR A 10 -13.14 -5.09 1.14
C THR A 10 -12.71 -3.66 0.84
N ALA A 11 -12.42 -2.86 1.87
CA ALA A 11 -11.91 -1.49 1.69
C ALA A 11 -10.52 -1.48 1.04
N ALA A 12 -9.62 -2.37 1.45
CA ALA A 12 -8.29 -2.51 0.86
C ALA A 12 -8.37 -2.93 -0.62
N VAL A 13 -9.24 -3.89 -0.96
CA VAL A 13 -9.48 -4.32 -2.34
C VAL A 13 -10.07 -3.17 -3.16
N SER A 14 -11.01 -2.40 -2.61
CA SER A 14 -11.59 -1.24 -3.29
C SER A 14 -10.57 -0.12 -3.54
N LEU A 15 -9.64 0.11 -2.60
CA LEU A 15 -8.55 1.08 -2.76
C LEU A 15 -7.51 0.60 -3.77
N ALA A 16 -7.20 -0.69 -3.80
CA ALA A 16 -6.30 -1.30 -4.79
C ALA A 16 -6.89 -1.29 -6.21
N ALA A 17 -8.21 -1.33 -6.35
CA ALA A 17 -8.92 -1.24 -7.63
C ALA A 17 -9.11 0.21 -8.12
N ALA A 18 -8.96 1.21 -7.23
CA ALA A 18 -9.14 2.63 -7.56
C ALA A 18 -8.29 3.13 -8.76
N PRO A 19 -7.01 2.73 -8.92
CA PRO A 19 -6.22 3.13 -10.08
C PRO A 19 -6.73 2.50 -11.38
N ALA A 20 -7.23 1.26 -11.31
CA ALA A 20 -7.73 0.52 -12.47
C ALA A 20 -9.06 1.07 -12.98
N VAL A 21 -9.86 1.76 -12.16
CA VAL A 21 -11.09 2.44 -12.62
C VAL A 21 -10.83 3.89 -13.02
N ALA A 22 -9.76 4.52 -12.52
CA ALA A 22 -9.41 5.91 -12.80
C ALA A 22 -8.66 6.13 -14.14
N GLN A 23 -8.33 5.05 -14.86
CA GLN A 23 -7.68 5.10 -16.18
C GLN A 23 -8.60 5.59 -17.33
N PHE A 24 -9.65 6.36 -17.04
CA PHE A 24 -10.46 7.05 -18.03
C PHE A 24 -9.59 8.08 -18.76
N GLU A 25 -9.05 7.64 -19.90
CA GLU A 25 -8.25 8.33 -20.92
C GLU A 25 -7.82 9.77 -20.60
N ARG A 26 -6.88 9.90 -19.66
CA ARG A 26 -6.08 11.11 -19.53
C ARG A 26 -5.02 11.05 -20.62
N SER A 27 -5.20 11.80 -21.71
CA SER A 27 -4.13 12.02 -22.69
C SER A 27 -2.96 12.73 -22.00
N THR A 28 -1.93 11.96 -21.67
CA THR A 28 -0.67 12.50 -21.14
C THR A 28 0.19 12.89 -22.33
N ALA A 29 0.69 14.12 -22.34
CA ALA A 29 1.67 14.52 -23.33
C ALA A 29 2.93 13.65 -23.16
N PRO A 30 3.56 13.18 -24.25
CA PRO A 30 4.81 12.44 -24.16
C PRO A 30 5.84 13.30 -23.42
N VAL A 31 6.34 12.81 -22.29
CA VAL A 31 7.48 13.41 -21.60
C VAL A 31 8.72 12.84 -22.27
N GLU A 32 9.42 13.65 -23.07
CA GLU A 32 10.65 13.23 -23.76
C GLU A 32 11.78 12.87 -22.79
N ASP A 33 11.69 13.30 -21.53
CA ASP A 33 12.64 12.96 -20.47
C ASP A 33 12.12 11.76 -19.65
N GLU A 34 12.12 10.58 -20.27
CA GLU A 34 11.94 9.31 -19.55
C GLU A 34 13.03 9.22 -18.47
N SER A 35 12.63 9.34 -17.20
CA SER A 35 13.57 9.35 -16.07
C SER A 35 14.51 8.15 -16.14
N GLU A 36 15.81 8.36 -16.03
CA GLU A 36 16.84 7.29 -15.99
C GLU A 36 16.55 6.19 -14.94
N LEU A 37 15.73 6.52 -13.93
CA LEU A 37 15.16 5.57 -12.97
C LEU A 37 14.32 4.47 -13.62
N ALA A 38 13.63 4.74 -14.73
CA ALA A 38 12.78 3.80 -15.46
C ALA A 38 13.59 2.76 -16.26
N GLY A 39 14.76 3.13 -16.79
CA GLY A 39 15.49 2.33 -17.80
C GLY A 39 16.48 1.29 -17.27
N GLY A 40 17.06 1.47 -16.06
CA GLY A 40 18.14 0.60 -15.59
C GLY A 40 18.02 0.06 -14.17
N SER A 41 17.43 0.82 -13.24
CA SER A 41 17.28 0.43 -11.82
C SER A 41 15.83 0.38 -11.34
N SER A 42 14.87 0.54 -12.25
CA SER A 42 13.42 0.55 -11.94
C SER A 42 12.95 -0.71 -11.24
N VAL A 43 13.48 -1.87 -11.61
CA VAL A 43 13.15 -3.15 -10.97
C VAL A 43 13.65 -3.19 -9.54
N VAL A 44 14.89 -2.76 -9.27
CA VAL A 44 15.45 -2.75 -7.92
C VAL A 44 14.73 -1.74 -7.04
N ILE A 45 14.52 -0.51 -7.54
CA ILE A 45 13.77 0.53 -6.84
C ILE A 45 12.32 0.08 -6.59
N GLY A 46 11.68 -0.57 -7.57
CA GLY A 46 10.33 -1.11 -7.45
C GLY A 46 10.22 -2.20 -6.37
N ILE A 47 11.18 -3.13 -6.33
CA ILE A 47 11.24 -4.17 -5.30
C ILE A 47 11.51 -3.56 -3.92
N LEU A 48 12.44 -2.62 -3.81
CA LEU A 48 12.75 -1.95 -2.55
C LEU A 48 11.55 -1.14 -2.02
N ALA A 49 10.85 -0.43 -2.91
CA ALA A 49 9.64 0.30 -2.55
C ALA A 49 8.52 -0.65 -2.10
N ALA A 50 8.30 -1.75 -2.82
CA ALA A 50 7.31 -2.76 -2.43
C ALA A 50 7.65 -3.39 -1.07
N ALA A 51 8.93 -3.73 -0.84
CA ALA A 51 9.41 -4.27 0.42
C ALA A 51 9.26 -3.27 1.58
N ALA A 52 9.53 -1.99 1.35
CA ALA A 52 9.35 -0.93 2.34
C ALA A 52 7.88 -0.74 2.73
N VAL A 53 6.97 -0.79 1.76
CA VAL A 53 5.52 -0.70 2.03
C VAL A 53 5.06 -1.90 2.86
N ILE A 54 5.42 -3.13 2.47
CA ILE A 54 5.04 -4.34 3.21
C ILE A 54 5.66 -4.33 4.61
N GLY A 55 6.95 -4.02 4.74
CA GLY A 55 7.65 -3.94 6.02
C GLY A 55 7.07 -2.88 6.94
N GLY A 56 6.75 -1.69 6.41
CA GLY A 56 6.11 -0.61 7.15
C GLY A 56 4.72 -1.01 7.67
N ILE A 57 3.94 -1.73 6.87
CA ILE A 57 2.62 -2.24 7.29
C ILE A 57 2.79 -3.29 8.39
N ILE A 58 3.73 -4.22 8.28
CA ILE A 58 3.96 -5.26 9.30
C ILE A 58 4.40 -4.63 10.62
N ILE A 59 5.35 -3.70 10.60
CA ILE A 59 5.83 -3.00 11.79
C ILE A 59 4.71 -2.21 12.45
N LEU A 60 3.86 -1.55 11.66
CA LEU A 60 2.70 -0.82 12.18
C LEU A 60 1.61 -1.76 12.71
N ALA A 61 1.45 -2.94 12.11
CA ALA A 61 0.46 -3.93 12.52
C ALA A 61 0.87 -4.78 13.74
N ASP A 62 2.17 -4.88 14.03
CA ASP A 62 2.71 -5.62 15.20
C ASP A 62 2.56 -4.82 16.52
N GLY A 63 2.19 -3.54 16.45
CA GLY A 63 2.13 -2.64 17.60
C GLY A 63 0.76 -2.51 18.29
N ASP A 64 -0.10 -3.54 18.32
CA ASP A 64 -1.46 -3.38 18.89
C ASP A 64 -2.05 -4.61 19.61
N ASP A 65 -1.25 -5.42 20.34
CA ASP A 65 -1.78 -6.57 21.12
C ASP A 65 -1.46 -6.54 22.64
N ASP A 66 -1.11 -5.37 23.23
CA ASP A 66 -0.76 -5.31 24.65
C ASP A 66 -1.08 -3.99 25.38
N ASP A 67 -2.17 -3.30 25.02
CA ASP A 67 -2.71 -2.18 25.81
C ASP A 67 -4.18 -2.37 26.23
N LEU A 68 -4.41 -3.36 27.09
CA LEU A 68 -5.56 -3.33 28.01
C LEU A 68 -5.06 -3.51 29.45
N PRO A 69 -4.91 -2.44 30.25
CA PRO A 69 -4.82 -2.61 31.69
C PRO A 69 -6.19 -3.10 32.20
N VAL A 70 -6.34 -4.42 32.35
CA VAL A 70 -7.39 -4.98 33.22
C VAL A 70 -7.00 -4.76 34.67
N SER A 71 -7.10 -3.50 35.12
CA SER A 71 -6.98 -3.19 36.54
C SER A 71 -8.27 -3.62 37.23
N VAL A 72 -8.24 -4.82 37.83
CA VAL A 72 -9.20 -5.21 38.87
C VAL A 72 -8.79 -4.48 40.16
N GLY A 73 -9.66 -3.58 40.62
CA GLY A 73 -9.59 -2.90 41.90
C GLY A 73 -10.90 -2.19 42.20
#